data_AF-A0AAV1Z3Q3-F1
#
_entry.id   AF-A0AAV1Z3Q3-F1
#
_cell.length_a   1.000
_cell.length_b   1.000
_cell.length_c   1.000
_cell.angle_alpha   90.00
_cell.angle_beta   90.00
_cell.angle_gamma   90.00
#
_symmetry.space_group_name_H-M   'P 1'
#
loop_
_entity.id
_entity.type
_entity.pdbx_description
1 polymer ?
#
loop_
_entity_poly.entity_id
_entity_poly.type
_entity_poly.pdbx_seq_one_letter_code
_entity_poly.pdbx_strand_id
1 'polypeptide(L)'
;MAAAETVSPDPVVSVIGQPTRIFPPIETPTPEPTKESTLENLMEKLRAKTGQYRSWPEMSKSLRVAITEKRHLMNTGDRTQLQKVLDTLQKSIKVTSLQSMVERLESISRQVQGVRFSNNCPSPELYIYNDMFYVEIILEPTGAVKDVKINHQADPTVIV
;
A
#
# COMPACT_ATOMS: atom_id res chain seq x y z
N MET A 1 9.41 7.46 -103.83
CA MET A 1 8.51 8.62 -103.97
C MET A 1 7.77 8.76 -102.63
N ALA A 2 7.95 9.89 -101.91
CA ALA A 2 7.38 10.21 -100.57
C ALA A 2 7.73 9.21 -99.42
N ALA A 3 8.26 9.59 -98.24
CA ALA A 3 7.79 10.52 -97.19
C ALA A 3 6.54 9.97 -96.45
N ALA A 4 6.42 9.94 -95.11
CA ALA A 4 7.30 10.26 -93.97
C ALA A 4 6.76 9.55 -92.68
N GLU A 5 7.24 9.66 -91.43
CA GLU A 5 8.30 10.51 -90.83
C GLU A 5 9.00 9.88 -89.56
N THR A 6 8.75 10.43 -88.36
CA THR A 6 9.36 10.20 -87.02
C THR A 6 8.55 9.21 -86.12
N VAL A 7 8.98 8.69 -84.96
CA VAL A 7 9.89 9.24 -83.92
C VAL A 7 10.53 8.16 -83.01
N SER A 8 11.78 8.41 -82.57
CA SER A 8 12.53 7.86 -81.40
C SER A 8 12.81 6.34 -81.22
N PRO A 9 13.91 5.98 -80.51
CA PRO A 9 14.56 4.67 -80.68
C PRO A 9 14.45 3.68 -79.50
N ASP A 10 14.59 2.40 -79.86
CA ASP A 10 15.26 1.26 -79.21
C ASP A 10 15.68 1.27 -77.72
N PRO A 11 15.82 0.08 -77.10
CA PRO A 11 15.03 -1.14 -77.25
C PRO A 11 14.56 -1.63 -75.86
N VAL A 12 14.02 -2.86 -75.75
CA VAL A 12 14.63 -3.95 -74.96
C VAL A 12 13.77 -5.20 -75.08
N VAL A 13 14.43 -6.30 -75.43
CA VAL A 13 13.83 -7.64 -75.54
C VAL A 13 13.28 -8.10 -74.19
N SER A 14 11.97 -8.31 -74.10
CA SER A 14 11.37 -9.18 -73.09
C SER A 14 11.23 -10.59 -73.65
N VAL A 15 12.22 -11.44 -73.40
CA VAL A 15 12.07 -12.90 -73.46
C VAL A 15 12.27 -13.45 -72.07
N ILE A 16 11.26 -14.20 -71.62
CA ILE A 16 11.11 -14.68 -70.25
C ILE A 16 12.10 -15.83 -70.02
N GLY A 17 13.26 -15.51 -69.45
CA GLY A 17 14.22 -16.48 -68.91
C GLY A 17 14.12 -16.54 -67.38
N GLN A 18 14.20 -17.74 -66.81
CA GLN A 18 14.15 -17.94 -65.36
C GLN A 18 15.31 -17.19 -64.67
N PRO A 19 15.05 -16.39 -63.61
CA PRO A 19 16.12 -15.83 -62.81
C PRO A 19 16.70 -16.92 -61.90
N THR A 20 17.82 -17.49 -62.33
CA THR A 20 18.76 -18.24 -61.49
C THR A 20 18.96 -17.48 -60.18
N ARG A 21 18.44 -18.02 -59.06
CA ARG A 21 18.80 -17.50 -57.74
C ARG A 21 20.26 -17.83 -57.48
N ILE A 22 21.11 -16.83 -57.62
CA ILE A 22 22.45 -16.82 -57.06
C ILE A 22 22.28 -16.94 -55.54
N PHE A 23 22.44 -18.15 -55.01
CA PHE A 23 22.64 -18.32 -53.59
C PHE A 23 24.01 -17.73 -53.26
N PRO A 24 24.13 -16.74 -52.34
CA PRO A 24 25.41 -16.47 -51.74
C PRO A 24 25.87 -17.72 -50.97
N PRO A 25 27.18 -17.95 -50.79
CA PRO A 25 27.65 -18.98 -49.90
C PRO A 25 26.98 -18.82 -48.53
N ILE A 26 26.50 -19.92 -47.95
CA ILE A 26 26.07 -19.92 -46.55
C ILE A 26 27.35 -19.76 -45.74
N GLU A 27 27.66 -18.52 -45.35
CA GLU A 27 28.49 -18.27 -44.19
C GLU A 27 27.74 -18.90 -43.00
N THR A 28 28.23 -20.05 -42.57
CA THR A 28 27.81 -20.66 -41.31
C THR A 28 28.01 -19.62 -40.21
N PRO A 29 26.96 -19.18 -39.50
CA PRO A 29 27.16 -18.37 -38.33
C PRO A 29 27.87 -19.25 -37.30
N THR A 30 29.15 -18.97 -37.07
CA THR A 30 29.94 -19.58 -36.01
C THR A 30 29.19 -19.37 -34.70
N PRO A 31 28.82 -20.45 -33.97
CA PRO A 31 28.07 -20.29 -32.73
C PRO A 31 28.98 -19.66 -31.69
N GLU A 32 28.81 -18.37 -31.43
CA GLU A 32 29.37 -17.71 -30.25
C GLU A 32 28.57 -18.21 -29.03
N PRO A 33 29.13 -19.11 -28.21
CA PRO A 33 28.35 -19.89 -27.23
C PRO A 33 27.73 -19.03 -26.12
N THR A 34 28.15 -17.77 -25.99
CA THR A 34 27.65 -16.78 -25.03
C THR A 34 26.34 -16.12 -25.44
N LYS A 35 26.04 -15.96 -26.73
CA LYS A 35 24.81 -15.26 -27.17
C LYS A 35 23.59 -16.17 -27.12
N GLU A 36 23.73 -17.40 -27.60
CA GLU A 36 22.67 -18.41 -27.59
C GLU A 36 22.30 -18.81 -26.16
N SER A 37 23.29 -19.14 -25.33
CA SER A 37 23.06 -19.47 -23.91
C SER A 37 22.44 -18.33 -23.10
N THR A 38 22.77 -17.06 -23.41
CA THR A 38 22.12 -15.90 -22.79
C THR A 38 20.65 -15.78 -23.22
N LEU A 39 20.34 -16.01 -24.50
CA LEU A 39 18.97 -16.00 -25.02
C LEU A 39 18.13 -17.14 -24.42
N GLU A 40 18.70 -18.35 -24.31
CA GLU A 40 18.05 -19.50 -23.68
C GLU A 40 17.76 -19.24 -22.20
N ASN A 41 18.72 -18.72 -21.43
CA ASN A 41 18.51 -18.30 -20.04
C ASN A 41 17.41 -17.24 -19.90
N LEU A 42 17.35 -16.27 -20.81
CA LEU A 42 16.30 -15.25 -20.83
C LEU A 42 14.92 -15.86 -21.17
N MET A 43 14.87 -16.79 -22.11
CA MET A 43 13.65 -17.53 -22.49
C MET A 43 13.17 -18.46 -21.37
N GLU A 44 14.07 -19.13 -20.65
CA GLU A 44 13.74 -19.96 -19.50
C GLU A 44 13.22 -19.12 -18.33
N LYS A 45 13.91 -18.02 -17.99
CA LYS A 45 13.42 -17.03 -17.02
C LYS A 45 12.07 -16.47 -17.42
N LEU A 46 11.84 -16.20 -18.70
CA LEU A 46 10.54 -15.77 -19.21
C LEU A 46 9.48 -16.85 -19.00
N ARG A 47 9.69 -18.10 -19.45
CA ARG A 47 8.76 -19.23 -19.25
C ARG A 47 8.42 -19.46 -17.77
N ALA A 48 9.43 -19.44 -16.90
CA ALA A 48 9.24 -19.56 -15.45
C ALA A 48 8.38 -18.42 -14.88
N LYS A 49 8.59 -17.18 -15.32
CA LYS A 49 7.76 -16.03 -14.94
C LYS A 49 6.34 -16.14 -15.51
N THR A 50 6.19 -16.57 -16.76
CA THR A 50 4.89 -16.75 -17.42
C THR A 50 4.03 -17.80 -16.71
N GLY A 51 4.63 -18.89 -16.22
CA GLY A 51 3.94 -19.91 -15.42
C GLY A 51 3.53 -19.44 -14.01
N GLN A 52 4.13 -18.37 -13.48
CA GLN A 52 3.73 -17.73 -12.22
C GLN A 52 2.56 -16.75 -12.39
N TYR A 53 2.31 -16.26 -13.61
CA TYR A 53 1.18 -15.39 -13.90
C TYR A 53 -0.07 -16.20 -14.22
N ARG A 54 -1.22 -15.73 -13.72
CA ARG A 54 -2.51 -16.29 -14.11
C ARG A 54 -2.72 -16.17 -15.61
N SER A 55 -3.51 -17.08 -16.16
CA SER A 55 -3.89 -17.02 -17.57
C SER A 55 -4.55 -15.68 -17.91
N TRP A 56 -4.32 -15.15 -19.12
CA TRP A 56 -4.93 -13.89 -19.57
C TRP A 56 -6.47 -13.83 -19.38
N PRO A 57 -7.24 -14.91 -19.64
CA PRO A 57 -8.68 -14.94 -19.35
C PRO A 57 -9.01 -14.78 -17.87
N GLU A 58 -8.25 -15.40 -16.96
CA GLU A 58 -8.44 -15.24 -15.51
C GLU A 58 -8.05 -13.85 -15.03
N MET A 59 -6.92 -13.29 -15.48
CA MET A 59 -6.53 -11.92 -15.14
C MET A 59 -7.60 -10.93 -15.62
N SER A 60 -8.09 -11.11 -16.85
CA SER A 60 -9.17 -10.30 -17.42
C SER A 60 -10.48 -10.44 -16.64
N LYS A 61 -10.82 -11.66 -16.18
CA LYS A 61 -11.99 -11.92 -15.32
C LYS A 61 -11.82 -11.25 -13.95
N SER A 62 -10.66 -11.40 -13.32
CA SER A 62 -10.34 -10.81 -12.02
C SER A 62 -10.34 -9.28 -12.07
N LEU A 63 -9.82 -8.68 -13.15
CA LEU A 63 -9.84 -7.24 -13.37
C LEU A 63 -11.27 -6.72 -13.57
N ARG A 64 -12.08 -7.40 -14.39
CA ARG A 64 -13.51 -7.07 -14.55
C ARG A 64 -14.24 -7.13 -13.20
N VAL A 65 -14.08 -8.22 -12.45
CA VAL A 65 -14.69 -8.39 -11.11
C VAL A 65 -14.24 -7.27 -10.15
N ALA A 66 -12.96 -6.92 -10.12
CA ALA A 66 -12.45 -5.83 -9.27
C ALA A 66 -13.08 -4.47 -9.64
N ILE A 67 -13.29 -4.20 -10.93
CA ILE A 67 -13.93 -2.96 -11.41
C ILE A 67 -15.44 -2.97 -11.13
N THR A 68 -16.15 -4.08 -11.35
CA THR A 68 -17.62 -4.15 -11.19
C THR A 68 -18.08 -4.23 -9.74
N GLU A 69 -17.34 -4.90 -8.85
CA GLU A 69 -17.76 -5.11 -7.45
C GLU A 69 -17.69 -3.83 -6.60
N LYS A 70 -17.19 -2.70 -7.13
CA LYS A 70 -16.89 -1.45 -6.39
C LYS A 70 -16.09 -1.65 -5.10
N ARG A 71 -15.44 -2.81 -4.91
CA ARG A 71 -14.45 -3.00 -3.87
C ARG A 71 -13.25 -2.14 -4.22
N HIS A 72 -13.18 -0.96 -3.62
CA HIS A 72 -11.89 -0.36 -3.33
C HIS A 72 -11.04 -1.45 -2.69
N LEU A 73 -9.98 -1.88 -3.39
CA LEU A 73 -8.82 -2.45 -2.71
C LEU A 73 -8.22 -1.29 -1.91
N MET A 74 -8.83 -0.99 -0.76
CA MET A 74 -8.22 -0.10 0.22
C MET A 74 -6.86 -0.69 0.53
N ASN A 75 -5.81 0.06 0.18
CA ASN A 75 -4.46 -0.33 0.49
C ASN A 75 -4.36 -0.51 2.01
N THR A 76 -3.54 -1.45 2.49
CA THR A 76 -3.33 -1.65 3.93
C THR A 76 -2.90 -0.34 4.60
N GLY A 77 -2.14 0.51 3.88
CA GLY A 77 -1.86 1.89 4.26
C GLY A 77 -3.13 2.71 4.53
N ASP A 78 -3.98 2.91 3.51
CA ASP A 78 -5.25 3.65 3.61
C ASP A 78 -6.14 3.12 4.75
N ARG A 79 -6.18 1.80 4.93
CA ARG A 79 -6.96 1.16 6.01
C ARG A 79 -6.41 1.51 7.40
N THR A 80 -5.09 1.57 7.57
CA THR A 80 -4.47 2.03 8.83
C THR A 80 -4.65 3.54 9.05
N GLN A 81 -4.68 4.35 7.99
CA GLN A 81 -4.94 5.78 8.09
C GLN A 81 -6.40 6.05 8.48
N LEU A 82 -7.36 5.34 7.86
CA LEU A 82 -8.77 5.42 8.22
C LEU A 82 -8.98 5.05 9.69
N GLN A 83 -8.36 3.96 10.17
CA GLN A 83 -8.44 3.57 11.58
C GLN A 83 -7.96 4.70 12.50
N LYS A 84 -6.79 5.29 12.25
CA LYS A 84 -6.27 6.43 13.04
C LYS A 84 -7.22 7.63 13.06
N VAL A 85 -7.87 7.93 11.93
CA VAL A 85 -8.86 9.02 11.85
C VAL A 85 -10.13 8.69 12.65
N LEU A 86 -10.63 7.45 12.57
CA LEU A 86 -11.75 6.98 13.37
C LEU A 86 -11.44 6.99 14.88
N ASP A 87 -10.26 6.54 15.29
CA ASP A 87 -9.81 6.58 16.68
C ASP A 87 -9.72 8.04 17.20
N THR A 88 -9.26 8.96 16.35
CA THR A 88 -9.17 10.40 16.66
C THR A 88 -10.57 11.02 16.79
N LEU A 89 -11.49 10.68 15.88
CA LEU A 89 -12.88 11.10 15.94
C LEU A 89 -13.56 10.57 17.21
N GLN A 90 -13.39 9.29 17.54
CA GLN A 90 -13.95 8.67 18.74
C GLN A 90 -13.40 9.29 20.03
N LYS A 91 -12.14 9.76 20.05
CA LYS A 91 -11.57 10.54 21.17
C LYS A 91 -12.17 11.95 21.28
N SER A 92 -12.65 12.52 20.17
CA SER A 92 -13.20 13.88 20.09
C SER A 92 -14.69 13.97 20.43
N ILE A 93 -15.39 12.83 20.53
CA ILE A 93 -16.80 12.79 20.97
C ILE A 93 -16.88 13.24 22.43
N LYS A 94 -17.71 14.27 22.69
CA LYS A 94 -17.97 14.76 24.04
C LYS A 94 -18.52 13.65 24.92
N VAL A 95 -17.94 13.52 26.11
CA VAL A 95 -18.45 12.67 27.17
C VAL A 95 -19.61 13.42 27.85
N THR A 96 -20.78 12.80 27.91
CA THR A 96 -22.04 13.40 28.40
C THR A 96 -22.61 12.70 29.65
N SER A 97 -21.83 11.82 30.26
CA SER A 97 -22.22 11.03 31.43
C SER A 97 -21.01 10.72 32.30
N LEU A 98 -21.20 10.74 33.63
CA LEU A 98 -20.19 10.36 34.61
C LEU A 98 -19.60 8.97 34.33
N GLN A 99 -20.45 7.97 34.09
CA GLN A 99 -20.02 6.59 33.80
C GLN A 99 -19.10 6.52 32.57
N SER A 100 -19.48 7.20 31.49
CA SER A 100 -18.67 7.26 30.28
C SER A 100 -17.34 7.98 30.49
N MET A 101 -17.25 8.95 31.41
CA MET A 101 -15.98 9.61 31.78
C MET A 101 -15.06 8.64 32.53
N VAL A 102 -15.61 7.91 33.51
CA VAL A 102 -14.87 6.88 34.26
C VAL A 102 -14.28 5.82 33.32
N GLU A 103 -15.09 5.29 32.40
CA GLU A 103 -14.65 4.31 31.39
C GLU A 103 -13.56 4.85 30.46
N ARG A 104 -13.63 6.13 30.06
CA ARG A 104 -12.57 6.76 29.25
C ARG A 104 -11.26 6.88 30.04
N LEU A 105 -11.33 7.35 31.29
CA LEU A 105 -10.16 7.53 32.15
C LEU A 105 -9.51 6.19 32.51
N GLU A 106 -10.31 5.16 32.81
CA GLU A 106 -9.82 3.80 33.02
C GLU A 106 -9.14 3.25 31.74
N SER A 107 -9.78 3.41 30.58
CA SER A 107 -9.20 2.97 29.30
C SER A 107 -7.90 3.69 28.97
N ILE A 108 -7.76 4.97 29.33
CA ILE A 108 -6.51 5.73 29.13
C ILE A 108 -5.45 5.23 30.11
N SER A 109 -5.77 5.08 31.40
CA SER A 109 -4.82 4.55 32.40
C SER A 109 -4.36 3.13 32.09
N ARG A 110 -5.19 2.30 31.44
CA ARG A 110 -4.78 0.95 30.97
C ARG A 110 -3.86 0.99 29.74
N GLN A 111 -3.87 2.07 28.97
CA GLN A 111 -2.99 2.28 27.81
C GLN A 111 -1.66 2.94 28.19
N VAL A 112 -1.63 3.75 29.25
CA VAL A 112 -0.40 4.38 29.76
C VAL A 112 0.32 3.42 30.71
N GLN A 113 1.47 2.91 30.26
CA GLN A 113 2.32 2.01 31.04
C GLN A 113 2.70 2.64 32.40
N GLY A 114 2.64 1.86 33.48
CA GLY A 114 3.04 2.30 34.83
C GLY A 114 1.96 3.03 35.64
N VAL A 115 0.77 3.28 35.08
CA VAL A 115 -0.29 4.05 35.76
C VAL A 115 -1.39 3.13 36.29
N ARG A 116 -1.82 3.36 37.54
CA ARG A 116 -2.94 2.64 38.18
C ARG A 116 -4.16 3.54 38.30
N PHE A 117 -5.31 3.06 37.84
CA PHE A 117 -6.61 3.71 38.05
C PHE A 117 -7.34 3.10 39.25
N SER A 118 -7.96 3.93 40.07
CA SER A 118 -8.89 3.53 41.13
C SER A 118 -10.13 4.44 41.11
N ASN A 119 -11.30 3.82 41.19
CA ASN A 119 -12.59 4.48 41.32
C ASN A 119 -13.28 4.03 42.62
N ASN A 120 -13.66 4.97 43.47
CA ASN A 120 -14.38 4.71 44.72
C ASN A 120 -15.90 4.88 44.51
N CYS A 121 -16.47 4.16 43.55
CA CYS A 121 -17.91 4.15 43.26
C CYS A 121 -18.72 3.92 44.57
N PRO A 122 -19.68 4.79 44.94
CA PRO A 122 -20.36 5.79 44.13
C PRO A 122 -19.84 7.25 44.24
N SER A 123 -18.67 7.50 44.83
CA SER A 123 -18.10 8.86 44.92
C SER A 123 -17.72 9.39 43.52
N PRO A 124 -17.83 10.71 43.26
CA PRO A 124 -17.39 11.34 42.01
C PRO A 124 -15.86 11.59 41.94
N GLU A 125 -15.11 11.09 42.92
CA GLU A 125 -13.65 11.20 43.00
C GLU A 125 -12.99 10.04 42.24
N LEU A 126 -11.88 10.31 41.56
CA LEU A 126 -11.11 9.28 40.86
C LEU A 126 -9.63 9.49 41.14
N TYR A 127 -8.90 8.39 41.30
CA TYR A 127 -7.48 8.42 41.62
C TYR A 127 -6.66 7.73 40.54
N ILE A 128 -5.66 8.45 40.05
CA ILE A 128 -4.69 7.97 39.07
C ILE A 128 -3.31 7.99 39.75
N TYR A 129 -2.75 6.82 40.06
CA TYR A 129 -1.46 6.69 40.72
C TYR A 129 -0.34 6.36 39.74
N ASN A 130 0.83 6.94 40.00
CA ASN A 130 2.12 6.62 39.42
C ASN A 130 3.17 6.68 40.54
N ASP A 131 4.35 6.11 40.35
CA ASP A 131 5.34 5.97 41.44
C ASP A 131 5.78 7.31 42.06
N MET A 132 5.77 8.40 41.28
CA MET A 132 6.20 9.73 41.72
C MET A 132 5.04 10.66 42.17
N PHE A 133 3.79 10.34 41.83
CA PHE A 133 2.64 11.22 42.09
C PHE A 133 1.31 10.47 41.97
N TYR A 134 0.28 10.97 42.65
CA TYR A 134 -1.11 10.64 42.34
C TYR A 134 -1.88 11.87 41.90
N VAL A 135 -2.90 11.65 41.07
CA VAL A 135 -3.83 12.67 40.60
C VAL A 135 -5.21 12.32 41.17
N GLU A 136 -5.80 13.27 41.87
CA GLU A 136 -7.20 13.24 42.30
C GLU A 136 -8.03 14.06 41.31
N ILE A 137 -9.03 13.43 40.71
CA ILE A 137 -9.94 14.04 39.73
C ILE A 137 -11.32 14.06 40.35
N ILE A 138 -11.92 15.25 40.47
CA ILE A 138 -13.29 15.40 40.96
C ILE A 138 -14.19 15.63 39.74
N LEU A 139 -15.17 14.76 39.55
CA LEU A 139 -16.15 14.86 38.46
C LEU A 139 -17.48 15.45 38.94
N GLU A 140 -18.25 15.96 37.99
CA GLU A 140 -19.67 16.29 38.19
C GLU A 140 -20.56 15.13 37.74
N PRO A 141 -21.82 15.02 38.24
CA PRO A 141 -22.80 14.07 37.72
C PRO A 141 -23.08 14.19 36.21
N THR A 142 -22.81 15.36 35.63
CA THR A 142 -22.87 15.66 34.19
C THR A 142 -21.77 14.97 33.37
N GLY A 143 -20.76 14.39 34.02
CA GLY A 143 -19.53 13.90 33.39
C GLY A 143 -18.49 14.99 33.11
N ALA A 144 -18.74 16.25 33.50
CA ALA A 144 -17.73 17.30 33.46
C ALA A 144 -16.65 17.09 34.54
N VAL A 145 -15.46 17.64 34.31
CA VAL A 145 -14.39 17.69 35.32
C VAL A 145 -14.57 18.96 36.15
N LYS A 146 -14.74 18.82 37.46
CA LYS A 146 -14.90 19.92 38.41
C LYS A 146 -13.55 20.46 38.88
N ASP A 147 -12.63 19.56 39.22
CA ASP A 147 -11.29 19.91 39.70
C ASP A 147 -10.29 18.76 39.45
N VAL A 148 -9.00 19.08 39.37
CA VAL A 148 -7.90 18.12 39.23
C VAL A 148 -6.73 18.56 40.12
N LYS A 149 -6.42 17.74 41.12
CA LYS A 149 -5.33 17.97 42.07
C LYS A 149 -4.22 16.96 41.82
N ILE A 150 -2.98 17.45 41.77
CA ILE A 150 -1.78 16.61 41.63
C ILE A 150 -1.04 16.63 42.97
N ASN A 151 -0.83 15.45 43.52
CA ASN A 151 -0.12 15.23 44.77
C ASN A 151 1.15 14.43 44.48
N HIS A 152 2.30 15.10 44.54
CA HIS A 152 3.58 14.43 44.45
C HIS A 152 3.84 13.61 45.71
N GLN A 153 4.41 12.40 45.57
CA GLN A 153 5.16 11.82 46.67
C GLN A 153 6.44 12.62 46.80
N ALA A 154 6.40 13.65 47.65
CA ALA A 154 7.61 14.27 48.15
C ALA A 154 8.28 13.26 49.09
N ASP A 155 9.28 12.55 48.58
CA ASP A 155 10.16 11.74 49.43
C ASP A 155 10.89 12.70 50.39
N PRO A 156 10.72 12.57 51.72
CA PRO A 156 11.43 13.42 52.65
C PRO A 156 12.91 13.03 52.72
N THR A 157 13.74 13.99 53.13
CA THR A 157 15.15 13.76 53.53
C THR A 157 16.12 13.23 52.46
N VAL A 158 16.70 14.18 51.70
CA VAL A 158 18.17 14.27 51.67
C VAL A 158 18.57 15.55 52.41
N ILE A 159 18.87 15.41 53.70
CA ILE A 159 19.61 16.39 54.49
C ILE A 159 20.90 15.69 54.91
N VAL A 160 22.00 15.99 54.22
CA VAL A 160 23.38 15.60 54.55
C VAL A 160 24.28 16.78 54.21
#